data_AF-A0A849HCV4-F1
#
_entry.id   AF-A0A849HCV4-F1
#
_cell.length_a   1.000
_cell.length_b   1.000
_cell.length_c   1.000
_cell.angle_alpha   90.00
_cell.angle_beta   90.00
_cell.angle_gamma   90.00
#
_symmetry.space_group_name_H-M   'P 1'
#
loop_
_entity.id
_entity.type
_entity.pdbx_description
1 polymer ?
#
loop_
_entity_poly.entity_id
_entity_poly.type
_entity_poly.pdbx_seq_one_letter_code
_entity_poly.pdbx_strand_id
1 'polypeptide(L)'
;MKRWALVTVFLYAIVISILAAPLLWLFWDGSSSEAFEVFFLFLLPVLVAIQAILLLVPVAVARRRPVKKRTAATSATAGAFLMAVLLSCSVLFVLNMLLGEDTAGGDAFGWILLGLLASLWLFWGVFFFRSFTADDPESLTDNIMRWLLRGSILEILIAIPAHILARHRNECCAPGLTILGLITGIAVSVMAFGPGLFFLFAARVKEKRVAGAP
;
A
#
# COMPACT_ATOMS: atom_id res chain seq x y z
N MET A 1 -21.28 -1.45 13.23
CA MET A 1 -20.33 -1.00 12.18
C MET A 1 -18.90 -0.86 12.72
N LYS A 2 -18.63 0.02 13.71
CA LYS A 2 -17.26 0.28 14.23
C LYS A 2 -16.51 -0.96 14.74
N ARG A 3 -17.19 -1.88 15.47
CA ARG A 3 -16.58 -3.13 15.97
C ARG A 3 -16.10 -4.05 14.83
N TRP A 4 -16.89 -4.18 13.77
CA TRP A 4 -16.54 -4.99 12.60
C TRP A 4 -15.40 -4.36 11.78
N ALA A 5 -15.38 -3.04 11.65
CA ALA A 5 -14.27 -2.33 11.02
C ALA A 5 -12.95 -2.57 11.76
N LEU A 6 -12.96 -2.53 13.09
CA LEU A 6 -11.78 -2.80 13.92
C LEU A 6 -11.30 -4.26 13.77
N VAL A 7 -12.23 -5.21 13.74
CA VAL A 7 -11.93 -6.63 13.47
C VAL A 7 -11.29 -6.81 12.10
N THR A 8 -11.81 -6.14 11.05
CA THR A 8 -11.21 -6.19 9.70
C THR A 8 -9.81 -5.59 9.67
N VAL A 9 -9.61 -4.42 10.30
CA VAL A 9 -8.28 -3.79 10.39
C VAL A 9 -7.29 -4.71 11.11
N PHE A 10 -7.70 -5.32 12.21
CA PHE A 10 -6.88 -6.24 12.98
C PHE A 10 -6.51 -7.51 12.17
N LEU A 11 -7.47 -8.12 11.48
CA LEU A 11 -7.22 -9.25 10.58
C LEU A 11 -6.24 -8.88 9.45
N TYR A 12 -6.36 -7.69 8.87
CA TYR A 12 -5.42 -7.20 7.86
C TYR A 12 -4.01 -7.01 8.42
N ALA A 13 -3.89 -6.44 9.63
CA ALA A 13 -2.60 -6.32 10.30
C ALA A 13 -1.94 -7.69 10.51
N ILE A 14 -2.72 -8.70 10.93
CA ILE A 14 -2.26 -10.08 11.05
C ILE A 14 -1.81 -10.64 9.70
N VAL A 15 -2.64 -10.52 8.66
CA VAL A 15 -2.32 -11.05 7.32
C VAL A 15 -1.04 -10.43 6.77
N ILE A 16 -0.91 -9.10 6.86
CA ILE A 16 0.30 -8.39 6.43
C ILE A 16 1.51 -8.85 7.25
N SER A 17 1.36 -9.01 8.57
CA SER A 17 2.45 -9.49 9.43
C SER A 17 2.84 -10.93 9.09
N ILE A 18 1.89 -11.82 8.83
CA ILE A 18 2.14 -13.21 8.42
C ILE A 18 2.80 -13.28 7.05
N LEU A 19 2.46 -12.38 6.12
CA LEU A 19 3.10 -12.31 4.80
C LEU A 19 4.51 -11.72 4.87
N ALA A 20 4.72 -10.71 5.73
CA ALA A 20 6.01 -10.06 5.90
C ALA A 20 7.00 -10.93 6.71
N ALA A 21 6.52 -11.68 7.70
CA ALA A 21 7.34 -12.50 8.59
C ALA A 21 8.26 -13.52 7.87
N PRO A 22 7.79 -14.36 6.92
CA PRO A 22 8.65 -15.31 6.22
C PRO A 22 9.64 -14.60 5.29
N LEU A 23 9.25 -13.46 4.70
CA LEU A 23 10.18 -12.65 3.90
C LEU A 23 11.30 -12.11 4.79
N LEU A 24 10.96 -11.49 5.93
CA LEU A 24 11.94 -10.96 6.86
C LEU A 24 12.81 -12.05 7.50
N TRP A 25 12.24 -13.24 7.75
CA TRP A 25 12.97 -14.37 8.31
C TRP A 25 13.92 -15.04 7.31
N LEU A 26 13.47 -15.24 6.06
CA LEU A 26 14.26 -15.89 5.02
C LEU A 26 15.46 -15.04 4.57
N PHE A 27 15.40 -13.73 4.80
CA PHE A 27 16.46 -12.78 4.49
C PHE A 27 17.13 -12.20 5.75
N TRP A 28 16.96 -12.86 6.91
CA TRP A 28 17.57 -12.46 8.17
C TRP A 28 19.02 -12.95 8.25
N ASP A 29 19.99 -12.03 8.15
CA ASP A 29 21.43 -12.33 8.28
C ASP A 29 22.11 -11.55 9.43
N GLY A 30 21.34 -11.11 10.44
CA GLY A 30 21.86 -10.37 11.60
C GLY A 30 22.20 -8.89 11.33
N SER A 31 22.52 -8.51 10.09
CA SER A 31 22.65 -7.11 9.62
C SER A 31 21.31 -6.45 9.27
N SER A 32 20.21 -7.20 9.32
CA SER A 32 18.88 -6.82 8.83
C SER A 32 17.97 -6.18 9.88
N SER A 33 18.50 -5.73 11.02
CA SER A 33 17.71 -5.09 12.08
C SER A 33 17.02 -3.82 11.60
N GLU A 34 17.67 -3.03 10.74
CA GLU A 34 17.09 -1.76 10.24
C GLU A 34 15.87 -1.98 9.34
N ALA A 35 15.91 -2.98 8.44
CA ALA A 35 14.76 -3.29 7.60
C ALA A 35 13.56 -3.81 8.43
N PHE A 36 13.85 -4.58 9.48
CA PHE A 36 12.83 -5.07 10.41
C PHE A 36 12.22 -3.91 11.22
N GLU A 37 13.04 -3.01 11.74
CA GLU A 37 12.60 -1.82 12.47
C GLU A 37 11.79 -0.87 11.59
N VAL A 38 12.29 -0.53 10.40
CA VAL A 38 11.57 0.32 9.44
C VAL A 38 10.21 -0.28 9.07
N PHE A 39 10.16 -1.60 8.85
CA PHE A 39 8.91 -2.27 8.53
C PHE A 39 7.91 -2.25 9.71
N PHE A 40 8.31 -2.76 10.88
CA PHE A 40 7.38 -2.98 11.99
C PHE A 40 7.07 -1.69 12.77
N LEU A 41 8.00 -0.75 12.89
CA LEU A 41 7.81 0.49 13.65
C LEU A 41 7.22 1.63 12.83
N PHE A 42 7.49 1.67 11.52
CA PHE A 42 7.03 2.78 10.67
C PHE A 42 6.02 2.33 9.63
N LEU A 43 6.36 1.36 8.77
CA LEU A 43 5.51 1.03 7.63
C LEU A 43 4.22 0.31 8.05
N LEU A 44 4.29 -0.69 8.91
CA LEU A 44 3.12 -1.46 9.36
C LEU A 44 2.10 -0.56 10.07
N PRO A 45 2.46 0.32 11.03
CA PRO A 45 1.51 1.26 11.62
C PRO A 45 0.90 2.22 10.60
N VAL A 46 1.68 2.71 9.64
CA VAL A 46 1.18 3.59 8.57
C VAL A 46 0.17 2.86 7.69
N LEU A 47 0.46 1.64 7.26
CA LEU A 47 -0.45 0.80 6.50
C LEU A 47 -1.74 0.53 7.30
N VAL A 48 -1.62 0.14 8.57
CA VAL A 48 -2.78 -0.09 9.46
C VAL A 48 -3.59 1.19 9.64
N ALA A 49 -2.95 2.34 9.80
CA ALA A 49 -3.62 3.64 9.92
C ALA A 49 -4.38 4.01 8.63
N ILE A 50 -3.78 3.79 7.46
CA ILE A 50 -4.43 4.03 6.16
C ILE A 50 -5.65 3.11 6.00
N GLN A 51 -5.51 1.83 6.36
CA GLN A 51 -6.62 0.87 6.32
C GLN A 51 -7.74 1.26 7.29
N ALA A 52 -7.38 1.72 8.49
CA ALA A 52 -8.33 2.24 9.45
C ALA A 52 -9.04 3.50 8.93
N ILE A 53 -8.32 4.43 8.28
CA ILE A 53 -8.90 5.62 7.66
C ILE A 53 -9.88 5.21 6.55
N LEU A 54 -9.51 4.30 5.66
CA LEU A 54 -10.36 3.84 4.56
C LEU A 54 -11.64 3.11 5.05
N LEU A 55 -11.57 2.38 6.17
CA LEU A 55 -12.72 1.67 6.75
C LEU A 55 -13.58 2.53 7.69
N LEU A 56 -12.97 3.42 8.46
CA LEU A 56 -13.64 4.28 9.44
C LEU A 56 -14.21 5.55 8.82
N VAL A 57 -13.67 5.97 7.67
CA VAL A 57 -14.26 7.01 6.83
C VAL A 57 -15.16 6.29 5.83
N PRO A 58 -16.43 6.04 6.16
CA PRO A 58 -17.32 5.37 5.23
C PRO A 58 -17.48 6.27 4.01
N VAL A 59 -16.88 5.88 2.88
CA VAL A 59 -17.44 6.20 1.58
C VAL A 59 -18.72 5.39 1.51
N ALA A 60 -19.76 5.90 2.18
CA ALA A 60 -21.07 5.29 2.12
C ALA A 60 -21.47 5.33 0.66
N VAL A 61 -21.37 4.18 -0.01
CA VAL A 61 -22.01 3.87 -1.28
C VAL A 61 -23.52 3.80 -1.00
N ALA A 62 -24.06 4.93 -0.55
CA ALA A 62 -25.47 5.12 -0.44
C ALA A 62 -25.92 5.47 -1.85
N ARG A 63 -26.45 4.46 -2.54
CA ARG A 63 -27.05 4.45 -3.89
C ARG A 63 -27.99 5.62 -4.24
N ARG A 64 -28.21 6.61 -3.35
CA ARG A 64 -29.18 7.71 -3.48
C ARG A 64 -28.80 9.04 -2.81
N ARG A 65 -27.58 9.28 -2.29
CA ARG A 65 -27.24 10.59 -1.68
C ARG A 65 -25.85 11.11 -2.06
N PRO A 66 -25.71 12.44 -2.27
CA PRO A 66 -24.43 13.07 -2.57
C PRO A 66 -23.46 12.84 -1.41
N VAL A 67 -22.33 12.22 -1.72
CA VAL A 67 -21.23 11.99 -0.78
C VAL A 67 -20.64 13.35 -0.39
N LYS A 68 -20.33 13.56 0.88
CA LYS A 68 -19.67 14.78 1.32
C LYS A 68 -18.27 14.83 0.70
N LYS A 69 -17.94 15.92 0.00
CA LYS A 69 -16.63 16.14 -0.69
C LYS A 69 -15.41 15.81 0.19
N ARG A 70 -15.52 16.01 1.52
CA ARG A 70 -14.46 15.70 2.50
C ARG A 70 -14.12 14.21 2.59
N THR A 71 -15.12 13.33 2.48
CA THR A 71 -14.96 11.87 2.58
C THR A 71 -14.27 11.32 1.33
N ALA A 72 -14.59 11.86 0.15
CA ALA A 72 -13.91 11.51 -1.10
C ALA A 72 -12.47 12.06 -1.15
N ALA A 73 -12.25 13.27 -0.62
CA ALA A 73 -10.90 13.83 -0.49
C ALA A 73 -10.01 12.95 0.40
N THR A 74 -10.52 12.42 1.51
CA THR A 74 -9.74 11.54 2.41
C THR A 74 -9.35 10.21 1.77
N SER A 75 -10.22 9.60 0.96
CA SER A 75 -9.86 8.37 0.24
C SER A 75 -8.88 8.66 -0.89
N ALA A 76 -9.02 9.80 -1.58
CA ALA A 76 -8.07 10.25 -2.60
C ALA A 76 -6.68 10.50 -2.02
N THR A 77 -6.57 11.16 -0.86
CA THR A 77 -5.27 11.41 -0.20
C THR A 77 -4.62 10.13 0.31
N ALA A 78 -5.42 9.18 0.80
CA ALA A 78 -4.94 7.87 1.22
C ALA A 78 -4.42 7.05 0.02
N GLY A 79 -5.17 7.01 -1.08
CA GLY A 79 -4.74 6.35 -2.32
C GLY A 79 -3.50 7.00 -2.93
N ALA A 80 -3.42 8.34 -2.91
CA ALA A 80 -2.25 9.09 -3.36
C ALA A 80 -1.00 8.74 -2.53
N PHE A 81 -1.15 8.59 -1.21
CA PHE A 81 -0.04 8.23 -0.35
C PHE A 81 0.49 6.83 -0.68
N LEU A 82 -0.40 5.84 -0.84
CA LEU A 82 0.00 4.50 -1.23
C LEU A 82 0.70 4.46 -2.60
N MET A 83 0.21 5.22 -3.58
CA MET A 83 0.88 5.35 -4.88
C MET A 83 2.25 6.02 -4.77
N ALA A 84 2.38 7.03 -3.90
CA ALA A 84 3.66 7.68 -3.64
C ALA A 84 4.66 6.71 -3.02
N VAL A 85 4.24 5.92 -2.02
CA VAL A 85 5.08 4.87 -1.41
C VAL A 85 5.56 3.86 -2.46
N LEU A 86 4.66 3.34 -3.30
CA LEU A 86 5.03 2.40 -4.36
C LEU A 86 6.07 3.01 -5.31
N LEU A 87 5.79 4.18 -5.89
CA LEU A 87 6.71 4.81 -6.83
C LEU A 87 8.05 5.21 -6.19
N SER A 88 8.04 5.64 -4.93
CA SER A 88 9.27 5.91 -4.20
C SER A 88 10.11 4.64 -4.08
N CYS A 89 9.51 3.50 -3.69
CA CYS A 89 10.23 2.22 -3.63
C CYS A 89 10.78 1.81 -5.01
N SER A 90 9.98 1.83 -6.07
CA SER A 90 10.43 1.60 -7.46
C SER A 90 11.62 2.47 -7.87
N VAL A 91 11.55 3.78 -7.61
CA VAL A 91 12.63 4.72 -7.98
C VAL A 91 13.91 4.39 -7.22
N LEU A 92 13.82 4.10 -5.92
CA LEU A 92 14.98 3.70 -5.12
C LEU A 92 15.61 2.41 -5.64
N PHE A 93 14.82 1.47 -6.15
CA PHE A 93 15.34 0.22 -6.74
C PHE A 93 16.16 0.48 -7.98
N VAL A 94 15.62 1.28 -8.88
CA VAL A 94 16.33 1.64 -10.11
C VAL A 94 17.58 2.43 -9.78
N LEU A 95 17.52 3.36 -8.81
CA LEU A 95 18.68 4.14 -8.39
C LEU A 95 19.78 3.27 -7.76
N ASN A 96 19.43 2.40 -6.82
CA ASN A 96 20.40 1.47 -6.21
C ASN A 96 20.99 0.51 -7.25
N MET A 97 20.17 0.03 -8.18
CA MET A 97 20.63 -0.81 -9.29
C MET A 97 21.64 -0.11 -10.20
N LEU A 98 21.49 1.21 -10.43
CA LEU A 98 22.37 1.99 -11.30
C LEU A 98 23.62 2.52 -10.59
N LEU A 99 23.47 2.98 -9.34
CA LEU A 99 24.49 3.74 -8.61
C LEU A 99 25.25 2.89 -7.57
N GLY A 100 24.75 1.71 -7.20
CA GLY A 100 25.33 0.90 -6.12
C GLY A 100 24.97 1.39 -4.71
N GLU A 101 25.15 0.51 -3.73
CA GLU A 101 24.66 0.67 -2.35
C GLU A 101 25.36 1.78 -1.54
N ASP A 102 26.56 2.19 -1.94
CA ASP A 102 27.38 3.18 -1.20
C ASP A 102 26.78 4.60 -1.13
N THR A 103 25.73 4.86 -1.91
CA THR A 103 25.11 6.20 -2.02
C THR A 103 23.97 6.45 -1.03
N ALA A 104 23.53 5.42 -0.30
CA ALA A 104 22.28 5.44 0.48
C ALA A 104 22.44 5.77 1.98
N GLY A 105 23.67 6.00 2.49
CA GLY A 105 23.95 6.05 3.94
C GLY A 105 23.96 7.42 4.63
N GLY A 106 23.59 8.52 3.97
CA GLY A 106 23.70 9.88 4.53
C GLY A 106 22.38 10.54 4.89
N ASP A 107 22.39 11.49 5.84
CA ASP A 107 21.23 12.33 6.20
C ASP A 107 20.59 13.00 4.97
N ALA A 108 21.41 13.38 3.98
CA ALA A 108 20.96 13.92 2.71
C ALA A 108 20.07 12.95 1.92
N PHE A 109 20.37 11.65 1.96
CA PHE A 109 19.56 10.62 1.32
C PHE A 109 18.17 10.52 1.95
N GLY A 110 18.09 10.62 3.29
CA GLY A 110 16.81 10.68 4.01
C GLY A 110 15.95 11.88 3.61
N TRP A 111 16.55 13.07 3.48
CA TRP A 111 15.84 14.26 3.00
C TRP A 111 15.41 14.15 1.53
N ILE A 112 16.24 13.57 0.67
CA ILE A 112 15.90 13.31 -0.73
C ILE A 112 14.72 12.32 -0.81
N LEU A 113 14.73 11.26 -0.01
CA LEU A 113 13.65 10.29 0.07
C LEU A 113 12.34 10.94 0.54
N LEU A 114 12.39 11.72 1.61
CA LEU A 114 11.23 12.47 2.11
C LEU A 114 10.71 13.47 1.08
N GLY A 115 11.61 14.17 0.38
CA GLY A 115 11.26 15.09 -0.71
C GLY A 115 10.62 14.36 -1.90
N LEU A 116 11.13 13.19 -2.27
CA LEU A 116 10.57 12.35 -3.33
C LEU A 116 9.17 11.84 -2.95
N LEU A 117 9.03 11.32 -1.74
CA LEU A 117 7.74 10.84 -1.22
C LEU A 117 6.72 11.99 -1.16
N ALA A 118 7.11 13.14 -0.62
CA ALA A 118 6.23 14.31 -0.51
C ALA A 118 5.82 14.86 -1.88
N SER A 119 6.75 14.95 -2.83
CA SER A 119 6.47 15.43 -4.19
C SER A 119 5.56 14.47 -4.95
N LEU A 120 5.80 13.16 -4.87
CA LEU A 120 4.91 12.15 -5.46
C LEU A 120 3.54 12.15 -4.79
N TRP A 121 3.48 12.31 -3.47
CA TRP A 121 2.22 12.39 -2.73
C TRP A 121 1.40 13.61 -3.15
N LEU A 122 2.03 14.78 -3.29
CA LEU A 122 1.38 15.99 -3.78
C LEU A 122 0.92 15.82 -5.23
N PHE A 123 1.76 15.25 -6.09
CA PHE A 123 1.43 15.00 -7.50
C PHE A 123 0.19 14.11 -7.63
N TRP A 124 0.18 12.94 -6.98
CA TRP A 124 -0.96 12.03 -7.01
C TRP A 124 -2.17 12.57 -6.27
N GLY A 125 -1.97 13.32 -5.19
CA GLY A 125 -3.02 13.99 -4.44
C GLY A 125 -3.76 15.01 -5.32
N VAL A 126 -3.02 15.85 -6.04
CA VAL A 126 -3.59 16.81 -7.00
C VAL A 126 -4.25 16.08 -8.18
N PHE A 127 -3.63 15.03 -8.71
CA PHE A 127 -4.19 14.24 -9.81
C PHE A 127 -5.56 13.66 -9.44
N PHE A 128 -5.66 12.93 -8.32
CA PHE A 128 -6.93 12.36 -7.87
C PHE A 128 -7.94 13.42 -7.43
N PHE A 129 -7.50 14.53 -6.85
CA PHE A 129 -8.40 15.63 -6.48
C PHE A 129 -8.99 16.35 -7.69
N ARG A 130 -8.21 16.53 -8.76
CA ARG A 130 -8.71 17.07 -10.04
C ARG A 130 -9.67 16.10 -10.71
N SER A 131 -9.36 14.81 -10.73
CA SER A 131 -10.29 13.78 -11.24
C SER A 131 -11.61 13.76 -10.48
N PHE A 132 -11.60 13.96 -9.15
CA PHE A 132 -12.83 14.08 -8.36
C PHE A 132 -13.70 15.29 -8.72
N THR A 133 -13.09 16.39 -9.19
CA THR A 133 -13.87 17.57 -9.59
C THR A 133 -14.57 17.37 -10.93
N ALA A 134 -14.10 16.41 -11.74
CA ALA A 134 -14.63 16.11 -13.06
C ALA A 134 -15.63 14.93 -13.07
N ASP A 135 -15.46 13.93 -12.18
CA ASP A 135 -16.16 12.65 -12.26
C ASP A 135 -17.00 12.31 -11.01
N ASP A 136 -17.94 11.37 -11.19
CA ASP A 136 -18.74 10.80 -10.11
C ASP A 136 -17.89 10.07 -9.03
N PRO A 137 -18.33 10.06 -7.77
CA PRO A 137 -17.57 9.48 -6.65
C PRO A 137 -17.31 7.97 -6.78
N GLU A 138 -18.15 7.23 -7.53
CA GLU A 138 -17.96 5.79 -7.75
C GLU A 138 -16.81 5.51 -8.74
N SER A 139 -16.70 6.30 -9.80
CA SER A 139 -15.62 6.14 -10.78
C SER A 139 -14.26 6.54 -10.20
N LEU A 140 -14.22 7.45 -9.22
CA LEU A 140 -12.99 7.79 -8.51
C LEU A 140 -12.41 6.57 -7.77
N THR A 141 -13.23 5.84 -7.01
CA THR A 141 -12.77 4.65 -6.27
C THR A 141 -12.28 3.55 -7.20
N ASP A 142 -12.99 3.31 -8.31
CA ASP A 142 -12.58 2.33 -9.31
C ASP A 142 -11.26 2.71 -9.97
N ASN A 143 -11.08 3.99 -10.30
CA ASN A 143 -9.84 4.48 -10.89
C ASN A 143 -8.68 4.36 -9.91
N ILE A 144 -8.85 4.78 -8.66
CA ILE A 144 -7.84 4.64 -7.61
C ILE A 144 -7.44 3.16 -7.45
N MET A 145 -8.40 2.24 -7.32
CA MET A 145 -8.10 0.80 -7.21
C MET A 145 -7.34 0.27 -8.44
N ARG A 146 -7.75 0.64 -9.66
CA ARG A 146 -7.05 0.23 -10.89
C ARG A 146 -5.61 0.74 -10.93
N TRP A 147 -5.37 1.98 -10.51
CA TRP A 147 -4.02 2.56 -10.45
C TRP A 147 -3.17 1.91 -9.37
N LEU A 148 -3.69 1.68 -8.16
CA LEU A 148 -2.95 0.97 -7.11
C LEU A 148 -2.63 -0.48 -7.50
N LEU A 149 -3.57 -1.20 -8.12
CA LEU A 149 -3.31 -2.57 -8.58
C LEU A 149 -2.22 -2.58 -9.66
N ARG A 150 -2.32 -1.71 -10.67
CA ARG A 150 -1.27 -1.56 -11.70
C ARG A 150 0.07 -1.17 -11.10
N GLY A 151 0.08 -0.24 -10.15
CA GLY A 151 1.28 0.21 -9.44
C GLY A 151 1.91 -0.91 -8.62
N SER A 152 1.12 -1.68 -7.88
CA SER A 152 1.62 -2.80 -7.07
C SER A 152 2.18 -3.96 -7.92
N ILE A 153 1.55 -4.25 -9.07
CA ILE A 153 2.06 -5.23 -10.02
C ILE A 153 3.38 -4.75 -10.63
N LEU A 154 3.45 -3.46 -10.99
CA LEU A 154 4.67 -2.85 -11.53
C LEU A 154 5.80 -2.87 -10.51
N GLU A 155 5.50 -2.56 -9.24
CA GLU A 155 6.45 -2.62 -8.12
C GLU A 155 7.06 -4.03 -7.99
N ILE A 156 6.23 -5.06 -7.93
CA ILE A 156 6.68 -6.45 -7.84
C ILE A 156 7.49 -6.84 -9.09
N LEU A 157 7.06 -6.41 -10.28
CA LEU A 157 7.74 -6.70 -11.54
C LEU A 157 9.13 -6.05 -11.61
N ILE A 158 9.31 -4.86 -11.04
CA ILE A 158 10.62 -4.17 -10.97
C ILE A 158 11.47 -4.74 -9.83
N ALA A 159 10.87 -5.11 -8.70
CA ALA A 159 11.58 -5.61 -7.52
C ALA A 159 12.30 -6.95 -7.79
N ILE A 160 11.68 -7.87 -8.53
CA ILE A 160 12.26 -9.18 -8.85
C ILE A 160 13.61 -9.08 -9.60
N PRO A 161 13.71 -8.40 -10.77
CA PRO A 161 14.97 -8.28 -11.49
C PRO A 161 16.01 -7.47 -10.72
N ALA A 162 15.61 -6.44 -9.97
CA ALA A 162 16.52 -5.70 -9.09
C ALA A 162 17.15 -6.63 -8.04
N HIS A 163 16.34 -7.52 -7.45
CA HIS A 163 16.82 -8.52 -6.49
C HIS A 163 17.77 -9.55 -7.12
N ILE A 164 17.46 -10.05 -8.32
CA ILE A 164 18.33 -10.98 -9.05
C ILE A 164 19.69 -10.34 -9.37
N LEU A 165 19.68 -9.06 -9.77
CA LEU A 165 20.89 -8.37 -10.16
C LEU A 165 21.78 -8.04 -8.94
N ALA A 166 21.19 -7.66 -7.80
CA ALA A 166 21.92 -7.51 -6.54
C ALA A 166 22.62 -8.83 -6.16
N ARG A 167 21.91 -9.96 -6.30
CA ARG A 167 22.47 -11.29 -6.02
C ARG A 167 23.62 -11.69 -6.95
N HIS A 168 23.62 -11.19 -8.19
CA HIS A 168 24.71 -11.39 -9.14
C HIS A 168 25.98 -10.59 -8.81
N ARG A 169 25.89 -9.52 -8.00
CA ARG A 169 27.03 -8.69 -7.58
C ARG A 169 27.75 -9.20 -6.32
N ASN A 170 27.38 -10.37 -5.80
CA ASN A 170 27.87 -10.94 -4.54
C ASN A 170 27.60 -10.05 -3.30
N GLU A 171 26.72 -9.05 -3.41
CA GLU A 171 26.08 -8.41 -2.26
C GLU A 171 25.17 -9.48 -1.65
N CYS A 172 25.65 -10.13 -0.57
CA CYS A 172 25.10 -11.37 -0.01
C CYS A 172 23.63 -11.23 0.44
N CYS A 173 23.21 -9.99 0.71
CA CYS A 173 21.84 -9.62 1.00
C CYS A 173 21.46 -8.49 0.06
N ALA A 174 20.34 -8.63 -0.64
CA ALA A 174 19.79 -7.53 -1.42
C ALA A 174 19.58 -6.33 -0.49
N PRO A 175 19.79 -5.09 -0.96
CA PRO A 175 19.68 -3.91 -0.11
C PRO A 175 18.31 -3.95 0.58
N GLY A 176 18.26 -3.75 1.89
CA GLY A 176 17.04 -3.96 2.71
C GLY A 176 15.80 -3.22 2.16
N LEU A 177 16.03 -2.19 1.35
CA LEU A 177 15.04 -1.52 0.52
C LEU A 177 14.27 -2.46 -0.43
N THR A 178 14.92 -3.40 -1.12
CA THR A 178 14.29 -4.34 -2.08
C THR A 178 13.25 -5.23 -1.42
N ILE A 179 13.57 -5.76 -0.23
CA ILE A 179 12.65 -6.55 0.58
C ILE A 179 11.48 -5.67 1.04
N LEU A 180 11.77 -4.43 1.46
CA LEU A 180 10.73 -3.47 1.85
C LEU A 180 9.75 -3.19 0.70
N GLY A 181 10.21 -2.96 -0.53
CA GLY A 181 9.28 -2.71 -1.65
C GLY A 181 8.53 -3.95 -2.13
N LEU A 182 9.09 -5.15 -1.99
CA LEU A 182 8.33 -6.38 -2.23
C LEU A 182 7.19 -6.51 -1.22
N ILE A 183 7.47 -6.26 0.07
CA ILE A 183 6.45 -6.32 1.12
C ILE A 183 5.43 -5.18 0.94
N THR A 184 5.85 -3.96 0.61
CA THR A 184 4.91 -2.85 0.35
C THR A 184 4.04 -3.15 -0.87
N GLY A 185 4.60 -3.66 -1.96
CA GLY A 185 3.86 -4.06 -3.16
C GLY A 185 2.76 -5.05 -2.85
N ILE A 186 3.10 -6.14 -2.15
CA ILE A 186 2.13 -7.17 -1.74
C ILE A 186 1.09 -6.60 -0.75
N ALA A 187 1.52 -5.84 0.25
CA ALA A 187 0.62 -5.24 1.23
C ALA A 187 -0.38 -4.29 0.57
N VAL A 188 0.08 -3.46 -0.37
CA VAL A 188 -0.76 -2.54 -1.13
C VAL A 188 -1.69 -3.29 -2.07
N SER A 189 -1.24 -4.37 -2.74
CA SER A 189 -2.15 -5.23 -3.52
C SER A 189 -3.27 -5.79 -2.63
N VAL A 190 -2.92 -6.33 -1.46
CA VAL A 190 -3.90 -6.90 -0.50
C VAL A 190 -4.88 -5.83 -0.02
N MET A 191 -4.41 -4.61 0.27
CA MET A 191 -5.27 -3.49 0.63
C MET A 191 -6.15 -3.00 -0.51
N ALA A 192 -5.62 -2.97 -1.73
CA ALA A 192 -6.33 -2.56 -2.94
C ALA A 192 -7.42 -3.58 -3.32
N PHE A 193 -7.18 -4.88 -3.13
CA PHE A 193 -8.25 -5.89 -3.24
C PHE A 193 -9.29 -5.74 -2.12
N GLY A 194 -8.83 -5.35 -0.93
CA GLY A 194 -9.64 -4.72 0.11
C GLY A 194 -10.80 -5.53 0.68
N PRO A 195 -11.53 -4.94 1.65
CA PRO A 195 -12.69 -5.54 2.31
C PRO A 195 -13.92 -5.64 1.39
N GLY A 196 -13.87 -5.10 0.16
CA GLY A 196 -14.92 -5.23 -0.83
C GLY A 196 -15.26 -6.69 -1.11
N LEU A 197 -14.26 -7.58 -1.18
CA LEU A 197 -14.49 -9.02 -1.32
C LEU A 197 -15.19 -9.62 -0.11
N PHE A 198 -14.78 -9.24 1.12
CA PHE A 198 -15.41 -9.70 2.35
C PHE A 198 -16.83 -9.16 2.53
N PHE A 199 -17.09 -7.89 2.19
CA PHE A 199 -18.42 -7.29 2.25
C PHE A 199 -19.33 -7.80 1.13
N LEU A 200 -18.82 -8.05 -0.07
CA LEU A 200 -19.56 -8.71 -1.15
C LEU A 200 -19.91 -10.16 -0.76
N PHE A 201 -18.97 -10.90 -0.15
CA PHE A 201 -19.25 -12.24 0.40
C PHE A 201 -20.29 -12.17 1.51
N ALA A 202 -20.14 -11.27 2.48
CA ALA A 202 -21.07 -11.13 3.59
C ALA A 202 -22.47 -10.70 3.13
N ALA A 203 -22.56 -9.78 2.15
CA ALA A 203 -23.81 -9.36 1.53
C ALA A 203 -24.46 -10.53 0.76
N ARG A 204 -23.67 -11.30 0.00
CA ARG A 204 -24.15 -12.47 -0.74
C ARG A 204 -24.62 -13.60 0.18
N VAL A 205 -23.91 -13.85 1.28
CA VAL A 205 -24.31 -14.84 2.31
C VAL A 205 -25.59 -14.40 3.01
N LYS A 206 -25.74 -13.11 3.31
CA LYS A 206 -26.96 -12.55 3.89
C LYS A 206 -28.15 -12.67 2.94
N GLU A 207 -27.95 -12.38 1.66
CA GLU A 207 -28.96 -12.53 0.60
C GLU A 207 -29.39 -14.00 0.44
N LYS A 208 -28.43 -14.94 0.43
CA LYS A 208 -28.73 -16.38 0.39
C LYS A 208 -29.43 -16.89 1.66
N ARG A 209 -29.14 -16.34 2.84
CA ARG A 209 -29.87 -16.67 4.09
C ARG A 209 -31.30 -16.17 4.08
N VAL A 210 -31.56 -15.00 3.51
CA VAL A 210 -32.91 -14.44 3.38
C VAL A 210 -33.72 -15.20 2.31
N ALA A 211 -33.07 -15.64 1.23
CA ALA A 211 -33.69 -16.44 0.17
C ALA A 211 -33.86 -17.93 0.52
N GLY A 212 -33.29 -18.39 1.64
CA GLY A 212 -33.34 -19.79 2.10
C GLY A 212 -34.11 -19.99 3.41
N ALA A 213 -34.91 -19.02 3.84
CA ALA A 213 -35.85 -19.23 4.94
C ALA A 213 -37.06 -20.03 4.41
N PRO A 214 -37.46 -21.16 5.05
CA PRO A 214 -38.73 -21.80 4.76
C PRO A 214 -39.92 -20.87 5.07
#